data_AF-A0A820Q9E3-F1
#
_entry.id   AF-A0A820Q9E3-F1
#
_cell.length_a   1.000
_cell.length_b   1.000
_cell.length_c   1.000
_cell.angle_alpha   90.00
_cell.angle_beta   90.00
_cell.angle_gamma   90.00
#
_symmetry.space_group_name_H-M   'P 1'
#
loop_
_entity.id
_entity.type
_entity.pdbx_description
1 polymer ?
#
loop_
_entity_poly.entity_id
_entity_poly.type
_entity_poly.pdbx_seq_one_letter_code
_entity_poly.pdbx_strand_id
1 'polypeptide(L)'
;NRDRVTIFWSTIRHQFYSILANANDKSFFIERTCIGLLRIAARLLRREELASEVLNSLRILLLMKSHVLHALSSEIAYGLHELLRTNAANIHKSDDWFILFSLIEVVGAAAHPSPIFQSTTTQNLQTNKPIYHSQSTINVESDSE
;
A
#
# COMPACT_ATOMS: atom_id res chain seq x y z
N ASN A 1 -25.23 -9.34 4.38
CA ASN A 1 -23.93 -9.65 3.73
C ASN A 1 -22.92 -8.51 3.76
N ARG A 2 -23.33 -7.24 3.85
CA ARG A 2 -22.44 -6.06 3.94
C ARG A 2 -21.53 -6.10 5.18
N ASP A 3 -22.09 -6.25 6.38
CA ASP A 3 -21.31 -6.27 7.64
C ASP A 3 -20.37 -7.47 7.74
N ARG A 4 -20.77 -8.58 7.10
CA ARG A 4 -19.95 -9.80 7.04
C ARG A 4 -18.67 -9.57 6.25
N VAL A 5 -18.74 -8.87 5.11
CA VAL A 5 -17.55 -8.61 4.28
C VAL A 5 -16.51 -7.82 5.05
N THR A 6 -16.91 -6.78 5.79
CA THR A 6 -15.99 -5.99 6.63
C THR A 6 -15.36 -6.84 7.74
N ILE A 7 -16.14 -7.70 8.40
CA ILE A 7 -15.65 -8.61 9.44
C ILE A 7 -14.60 -9.59 8.88
N PHE A 8 -14.86 -10.20 7.72
CA PHE A 8 -13.92 -11.14 7.10
C PHE A 8 -12.74 -10.45 6.43
N TRP A 9 -12.91 -9.22 5.96
CA TRP A 9 -11.88 -8.49 5.23
C TRP A 9 -10.63 -8.26 6.07
N SER A 10 -10.77 -7.93 7.34
CA SER A 10 -9.62 -7.79 8.26
C SER A 10 -8.81 -9.09 8.35
N THR A 11 -9.47 -10.23 8.50
CA THR A 11 -8.83 -11.55 8.53
C THR A 11 -8.15 -11.88 7.21
N ILE A 12 -8.82 -11.62 6.08
CA ILE A 12 -8.28 -11.85 4.74
C ILE A 12 -7.02 -10.99 4.52
N ARG A 13 -7.10 -9.69 4.86
CA ARG A 13 -5.98 -8.76 4.79
C ARG A 13 -4.80 -9.25 5.62
N HIS A 14 -5.05 -9.76 6.82
CA HIS A 14 -4.00 -10.31 7.68
C HIS A 14 -3.32 -11.54 7.04
N GLN A 15 -4.08 -12.45 6.43
CA GLN A 15 -3.51 -13.61 5.72
C GLN A 15 -2.67 -13.17 4.52
N PHE A 16 -3.15 -12.22 3.70
CA PHE A 16 -2.37 -11.65 2.61
C PHE A 16 -1.09 -10.99 3.08
N TYR A 17 -1.14 -10.24 4.18
CA TYR A 17 0.04 -9.64 4.79
C TYR A 17 1.06 -10.69 5.22
N SER A 18 0.62 -11.69 5.98
CA SER A 18 1.49 -12.78 6.46
C SER A 18 2.19 -13.50 5.30
N ILE A 19 1.48 -13.76 4.20
CA ILE A 19 2.04 -14.44 3.03
C ILE A 19 2.99 -13.53 2.25
N LEU A 20 2.56 -12.33 1.88
CA LEU A 20 3.29 -11.46 0.95
C LEU A 20 4.49 -10.77 1.62
N ALA A 21 4.37 -10.32 2.86
CA ALA A 21 5.47 -9.67 3.58
C ALA A 21 6.61 -10.66 3.91
N ASN A 22 6.28 -11.93 4.17
CA ASN A 22 7.28 -12.96 4.47
C ASN A 22 7.83 -13.67 3.22
N ALA A 23 7.32 -13.36 2.02
CA ALA A 23 7.81 -13.96 0.79
C ALA A 23 9.32 -13.73 0.60
N ASN A 24 10.07 -14.80 0.36
CA ASN A 24 11.51 -14.74 0.12
C ASN A 24 11.85 -14.64 -1.36
N ASP A 25 11.06 -15.23 -2.26
CA ASP A 25 11.34 -15.25 -3.70
C ASP A 25 10.04 -15.18 -4.50
N LYS A 26 10.15 -14.86 -5.79
CA LYS A 26 9.04 -15.02 -6.73
C LYS A 26 8.70 -16.50 -6.82
N SER A 27 7.44 -16.84 -6.57
CA SER A 27 6.88 -18.14 -6.90
C SER A 27 5.51 -17.97 -7.53
N PHE A 28 5.06 -18.99 -8.25
CA PHE A 28 3.71 -18.99 -8.82
C PHE A 28 2.64 -18.70 -7.75
N PHE A 29 2.80 -19.24 -6.54
CA PHE A 29 1.87 -18.98 -5.44
C PHE A 29 1.82 -17.49 -5.04
N ILE A 30 2.98 -16.84 -4.91
CA ILE A 30 3.05 -15.41 -4.54
C ILE A 30 2.46 -14.55 -5.66
N GLU A 31 2.76 -14.86 -6.92
CA GLU A 31 2.17 -14.18 -8.08
C GLU A 31 0.64 -14.26 -8.06
N ARG A 32 0.08 -15.47 -7.88
CA ARG A 32 -1.37 -15.68 -7.80
C ARG A 32 -2.00 -15.00 -6.59
N THR A 33 -1.29 -14.95 -5.47
CA THR A 33 -1.74 -14.27 -4.24
C THR A 33 -1.82 -12.76 -4.46
N CYS A 34 -0.77 -12.17 -5.04
CA CYS A 34 -0.74 -10.74 -5.37
C CYS A 34 -1.85 -10.35 -6.36
N ILE A 35 -2.01 -11.11 -7.45
CA ILE A 35 -3.09 -10.91 -8.43
C ILE A 35 -4.46 -11.09 -7.77
N GLY A 36 -4.59 -12.06 -6.86
CA GLY A 36 -5.81 -12.30 -6.08
C GLY A 36 -6.19 -11.08 -5.23
N LEU A 37 -5.23 -10.50 -4.52
CA LEU A 37 -5.42 -9.28 -3.72
C LEU A 37 -5.91 -8.12 -4.60
N LEU A 38 -5.24 -7.84 -5.71
CA LEU A 38 -5.62 -6.78 -6.65
C LEU A 38 -7.02 -6.99 -7.23
N ARG A 39 -7.36 -8.24 -7.58
CA ARG A 39 -8.69 -8.62 -8.09
C ARG A 39 -9.79 -8.49 -7.04
N ILE A 40 -9.51 -8.75 -5.77
CA ILE A 40 -10.47 -8.54 -4.69
C ILE A 40 -10.62 -7.04 -4.44
N ALA A 41 -9.51 -6.29 -4.43
CA ALA A 41 -9.53 -4.85 -4.28
C ALA A 41 -10.40 -4.18 -5.36
N ALA A 42 -10.18 -4.49 -6.64
CA ALA A 42 -10.99 -3.97 -7.74
C ALA A 42 -12.49 -4.32 -7.64
N ARG A 43 -12.86 -5.42 -6.96
CA ARG A 43 -14.28 -5.74 -6.70
C ARG A 43 -14.85 -4.95 -5.53
N LEU A 44 -14.07 -4.73 -4.48
CA LEU A 44 -14.51 -4.04 -3.27
C LEU A 44 -14.52 -2.51 -3.44
N LEU A 45 -13.68 -1.95 -4.31
CA LEU A 45 -13.63 -0.50 -4.60
C LEU A 45 -14.94 0.06 -5.17
N ARG A 46 -15.78 -0.78 -5.79
CA ARG A 46 -17.13 -0.38 -6.22
C ARG A 46 -18.04 0.03 -5.06
N ARG A 47 -17.68 -0.31 -3.83
CA ARG A 47 -18.35 0.14 -2.61
C ARG A 47 -17.53 1.26 -1.98
N GLU A 48 -17.94 2.50 -2.22
CA GLU A 48 -17.20 3.72 -1.79
C GLU A 48 -16.86 3.71 -0.30
N GLU A 49 -17.77 3.21 0.53
CA GLU A 49 -17.60 3.02 1.98
C GLU A 49 -16.40 2.15 2.38
N LEU A 50 -15.98 1.22 1.54
CA LEU A 50 -14.83 0.33 1.79
C LEU A 50 -13.58 0.76 1.01
N ALA A 51 -13.68 1.74 0.10
CA ALA A 51 -12.61 2.07 -0.83
C ALA A 51 -11.31 2.42 -0.11
N SER A 52 -11.35 3.30 0.89
CA SER A 52 -10.15 3.68 1.65
C SER A 52 -9.54 2.52 2.43
N GLU A 53 -10.35 1.65 3.03
CA GLU A 53 -9.83 0.48 3.78
C GLU A 53 -9.16 -0.53 2.83
N VAL A 54 -9.74 -0.72 1.65
CA VAL A 54 -9.22 -1.62 0.62
C VAL A 54 -7.94 -1.05 0.02
N LEU A 55 -7.89 0.24 -0.29
CA LEU A 55 -6.67 0.88 -0.79
C LEU A 55 -5.56 0.85 0.25
N ASN A 56 -5.88 1.05 1.52
CA ASN A 56 -4.92 0.88 2.61
C ASN A 56 -4.35 -0.55 2.69
N SER A 57 -5.14 -1.57 2.32
CA SER A 57 -4.65 -2.96 2.25
C SER A 57 -3.63 -3.18 1.12
N LEU A 58 -3.71 -2.42 0.02
CA LEU A 58 -2.75 -2.55 -1.08
C LEU A 58 -1.33 -2.12 -0.67
N ARG A 59 -1.18 -1.37 0.43
CA ARG A 59 0.12 -1.07 1.04
C ARG A 59 0.90 -2.34 1.40
N ILE A 60 0.24 -3.49 1.59
CA ILE A 60 0.90 -4.79 1.79
C ILE A 60 1.91 -5.08 0.66
N LEU A 61 1.60 -4.69 -0.58
CA LEU A 61 2.51 -4.87 -1.72
C LEU A 61 3.82 -4.07 -1.55
N LEU A 62 3.74 -2.88 -0.94
CA LEU A 62 4.90 -2.04 -0.62
C LEU A 62 5.72 -2.56 0.57
N LEU A 63 5.17 -3.50 1.34
CA LEU A 63 5.83 -4.14 2.49
C LEU A 63 6.54 -5.44 2.11
N MET A 64 6.41 -5.89 0.85
CA MET A 64 7.14 -7.04 0.34
C MET A 64 8.63 -6.71 0.22
N LYS A 65 9.49 -7.75 0.29
CA LYS A 65 10.92 -7.58 0.00
C LYS A 65 11.10 -6.99 -1.40
N SER A 66 11.95 -5.97 -1.53
CA SER A 66 12.10 -5.19 -2.76
C SER A 66 12.37 -6.07 -3.99
N HIS A 67 13.22 -7.09 -3.88
CA HIS A 67 13.51 -7.97 -5.01
C HIS A 67 12.32 -8.80 -5.48
N VAL A 68 11.44 -9.26 -4.56
CA VAL A 68 10.20 -9.97 -4.91
C VAL A 68 9.22 -9.00 -5.57
N LEU A 69 9.12 -7.78 -5.04
CA LEU A 69 8.27 -6.73 -5.58
C LEU A 69 8.67 -6.36 -7.03
N HIS A 70 9.96 -6.16 -7.29
CA HIS A 70 10.47 -5.87 -8.63
C HIS A 70 10.26 -7.06 -9.58
N ALA A 71 10.42 -8.30 -9.11
CA ALA A 71 10.17 -9.50 -9.90
C ALA A 71 8.68 -9.71 -10.28
N LEU A 72 7.76 -9.04 -9.58
CA LEU A 72 6.30 -9.06 -9.82
C LEU A 72 5.77 -7.74 -10.42
N SER A 73 6.66 -6.85 -10.83
CA SER A 73 6.32 -5.49 -11.28
C SER A 73 5.31 -5.48 -12.42
N SER A 74 5.46 -6.38 -13.40
CA SER A 74 4.57 -6.45 -14.56
C SER A 74 3.16 -6.91 -14.18
N GLU A 75 3.05 -7.92 -13.33
CA GLU A 75 1.79 -8.46 -12.84
C GLU A 75 1.06 -7.44 -11.97
N ILE A 76 1.80 -6.72 -11.12
CA ILE A 76 1.26 -5.65 -10.28
C ILE A 76 0.84 -4.45 -11.13
N ALA A 77 1.67 -4.00 -12.08
CA ALA A 77 1.35 -2.88 -12.96
C ALA A 77 0.08 -3.14 -13.77
N TYR A 78 -0.06 -4.34 -14.35
CA TYR A 78 -1.28 -4.73 -15.05
C TYR A 78 -2.50 -4.73 -14.12
N GLY A 79 -2.36 -5.30 -12.92
CA GLY A 79 -3.46 -5.34 -11.94
C GLY A 79 -3.87 -3.94 -11.46
N LEU A 80 -2.93 -3.03 -11.27
CA LEU A 80 -3.18 -1.63 -10.92
C LEU A 80 -3.84 -0.87 -12.07
N HIS A 81 -3.37 -1.07 -13.30
CA HIS A 81 -3.98 -0.48 -14.49
C HIS A 81 -5.46 -0.87 -14.61
N GLU A 82 -5.79 -2.16 -14.48
CA GLU A 82 -7.17 -2.63 -14.55
C GLU A 82 -8.04 -2.13 -13.38
N LEU A 83 -7.45 -2.07 -12.18
CA LEU A 83 -8.12 -1.51 -11.00
C LEU A 83 -8.50 -0.04 -11.23
N LEU A 84 -7.56 0.78 -11.70
CA LEU A 84 -7.76 2.20 -11.98
C LEU A 84 -8.75 2.43 -13.13
N ARG A 85 -8.59 1.69 -14.24
CA ARG A 85 -9.47 1.76 -15.41
C ARG A 85 -10.94 1.64 -15.03
N THR A 86 -11.27 0.83 -14.03
CA THR A 86 -12.65 0.51 -13.67
C THR A 86 -13.15 1.19 -12.39
N ASN A 87 -12.26 1.67 -11.50
CA ASN A 87 -12.65 2.18 -10.18
C ASN A 87 -12.13 3.59 -9.85
N ALA A 88 -11.41 4.27 -10.74
CA ALA A 88 -10.87 5.61 -10.47
C ALA A 88 -11.96 6.62 -10.01
N ALA A 89 -13.18 6.52 -10.55
CA ALA A 89 -14.30 7.37 -10.16
C ALA A 89 -14.75 7.20 -8.70
N ASN A 90 -14.41 6.08 -8.05
CA ASN A 90 -14.78 5.76 -6.67
C ASN A 90 -13.71 6.20 -5.65
N ILE A 91 -12.63 6.86 -6.09
CA ILE A 91 -11.52 7.27 -5.23
C ILE A 91 -11.56 8.78 -5.04
N HIS A 92 -11.89 9.22 -3.82
CA HIS A 92 -12.14 10.64 -3.53
C HIS A 92 -11.10 11.29 -2.61
N LYS A 93 -10.25 10.51 -1.92
CA LYS A 93 -9.27 11.04 -0.96
C LYS A 93 -7.87 11.10 -1.55
N SER A 94 -7.14 12.17 -1.23
CA SER A 94 -5.75 12.34 -1.67
C SER A 94 -4.83 11.24 -1.13
N ASP A 95 -5.02 10.79 0.11
CA ASP A 95 -4.23 9.69 0.71
C ASP A 95 -4.38 8.37 -0.04
N ASP A 96 -5.60 8.11 -0.53
CA ASP A 96 -5.92 6.91 -1.30
C ASP A 96 -5.21 6.94 -2.67
N TRP A 97 -5.20 8.10 -3.32
CA TRP A 97 -4.41 8.34 -4.55
C TRP A 97 -2.91 8.24 -4.30
N PHE A 98 -2.42 8.73 -3.16
CA PHE A 98 -1.01 8.66 -2.80
C PHE A 98 -0.51 7.20 -2.71
N ILE A 99 -1.31 6.30 -2.13
CA ILE A 99 -1.00 4.86 -2.09
C ILE A 99 -0.85 4.30 -3.51
N LEU A 100 -1.79 4.62 -4.40
CA LEU A 100 -1.78 4.11 -5.77
C LEU A 100 -0.61 4.65 -6.58
N PHE A 101 -0.33 5.95 -6.48
CA PHE A 101 0.82 6.53 -7.16
C PHE A 101 2.14 5.99 -6.63
N SER A 102 2.26 5.75 -5.32
CA SER A 102 3.46 5.11 -4.75
C SER A 102 3.65 3.68 -5.25
N LEU A 103 2.57 2.92 -5.40
CA LEU A 103 2.63 1.58 -5.99
C LEU A 103 3.10 1.65 -7.44
N ILE A 104 2.54 2.57 -8.23
CA ILE A 104 2.90 2.77 -9.64
C ILE A 104 4.37 3.22 -9.77
N GLU A 105 4.82 4.12 -8.89
CA GLU A 105 6.20 4.60 -8.86
C GLU A 105 7.19 3.46 -8.57
N VAL A 106 6.90 2.63 -7.57
CA VAL A 106 7.77 1.50 -7.20
C VAL A 106 7.83 0.44 -8.30
N VAL A 107 6.72 0.11 -8.95
CA VAL A 107 6.72 -0.89 -10.03
C VAL A 107 7.18 -0.35 -11.37
N GLY A 108 6.98 0.94 -11.64
CA GLY A 108 7.27 1.58 -12.93
C GLY A 108 8.67 2.19 -13.01
N ALA A 109 9.15 2.81 -11.93
CA ALA A 109 10.48 3.43 -11.86
C ALA A 109 11.50 2.59 -11.08
N ALA A 110 11.12 1.40 -10.60
CA ALA A 110 11.91 0.57 -9.70
C ALA A 110 12.38 1.33 -8.44
N ALA A 111 11.61 2.33 -8.01
CA ALA A 111 11.91 3.11 -6.81
C ALA A 111 11.78 2.25 -5.55
N HIS A 112 12.48 2.62 -4.47
CA HIS A 112 12.31 1.94 -3.19
C HIS A 112 11.04 2.42 -2.49
N PRO A 113 10.25 1.51 -1.89
CA PRO A 113 9.05 1.89 -1.14
C PRO A 113 9.38 2.90 -0.04
N SER A 114 8.69 4.06 -0.04
CA SER A 114 8.92 5.10 0.96
C SER A 114 8.68 4.58 2.40
N PRO A 115 9.50 4.96 3.39
CA PRO A 115 9.35 4.51 4.79
C PRO A 115 8.00 4.84 5.43
N ILE A 116 7.27 5.82 4.87
CA ILE A 116 5.93 6.24 5.30
C ILE A 116 4.91 5.07 5.25
N PHE A 117 5.16 4.08 4.40
CA PHE A 117 4.30 2.90 4.28
C PHE A 117 4.50 1.89 5.42
N GLN A 118 5.61 1.96 6.16
CA GLN A 118 5.94 1.06 7.25
C GLN A 118 5.33 1.49 8.60
N SER A 119 5.03 2.78 8.78
CA SER A 119 4.55 3.35 10.06
C SER A 119 3.04 3.24 10.27
N THR A 120 2.23 3.14 9.21
CA THR A 120 0.77 3.09 9.30
C THR A 120 0.19 1.74 9.70
N THR A 121 0.94 0.65 9.52
CA THR A 121 0.48 -0.70 9.89
C THR A 121 0.46 -0.89 11.41
N THR A 122 1.32 -0.18 12.15
CA THR A 122 1.43 -0.28 13.62
C THR A 122 0.38 0.56 14.36
N GLN A 123 -0.17 1.61 13.72
CA GLN A 123 -1.13 2.53 14.35
C GLN A 123 -2.49 1.90 14.68
N ASN A 124 -2.81 0.69 14.19
CA ASN A 124 -4.03 -0.02 14.60
C ASN A 124 -3.83 -0.99 15.78
N LEU A 125 -2.62 -1.14 16.33
CA LEU A 125 -2.36 -2.02 17.48
C LEU A 125 -1.74 -1.35 18.71
N GLN A 126 -1.36 -0.06 18.68
CA GLN A 126 -0.82 0.62 19.86
C GLN A 126 -1.28 2.07 19.95
N THR A 127 -2.19 2.34 20.88
CA THR A 127 -2.43 3.68 21.38
C THR A 127 -1.19 4.18 22.15
N ASN A 128 -0.89 5.47 22.00
CA ASN A 128 0.07 6.30 22.76
C ASN A 128 1.59 6.12 22.52
N LYS A 129 2.19 7.01 21.70
CA LYS A 129 3.03 8.17 22.14
C LYS A 129 3.72 8.91 20.96
N PRO A 130 4.25 10.14 21.16
CA PRO A 130 4.03 11.27 20.26
C PRO A 130 5.09 11.49 19.18
N ILE A 131 4.70 12.37 18.25
CA ILE A 131 5.37 12.89 17.07
C ILE A 131 6.66 13.63 17.46
N TYR A 132 7.80 13.21 16.90
CA TYR A 132 8.99 14.06 16.84
C TYR A 132 8.90 14.95 15.60
N HIS A 133 8.78 16.26 15.83
CA HIS A 133 8.88 17.30 14.82
C HIS A 133 10.34 17.75 14.78
N SER A 134 11.07 17.41 13.73
CA SER A 134 12.43 17.92 13.49
C SER A 134 12.34 19.26 12.78
N GLN A 135 12.41 20.37 13.53
CA GLN A 135 12.68 21.69 12.94
C GLN A 135 14.16 21.76 12.56
N SER A 136 14.45 21.86 11.26
CA SER A 136 15.77 22.25 10.76
C SER A 136 15.95 23.76 10.98
N THR A 137 16.69 24.14 12.01
CA THR A 137 17.21 25.51 12.15
C THR A 137 18.37 25.70 11.17
N ILE A 138 18.18 26.56 10.18
CA ILE A 138 19.24 27.06 9.30
C ILE A 138 20.08 28.04 10.13
N ASN A 139 21.32 27.67 10.45
CA ASN A 139 22.31 28.61 10.98
C ASN A 139 22.77 29.51 9.83
N VAL A 140 22.41 30.80 9.88
CA VAL A 140 23.08 31.84 9.09
C VAL A 140 24.30 32.28 9.89
N GLU A 141 25.44 31.71 9.53
CA GLU A 141 26.76 32.17 9.94
C GLU A 141 26.98 33.54 9.28
N SER A 142 26.95 34.60 10.10
CA SER A 142 27.24 35.96 9.66
C SER A 142 28.74 36.20 9.81
N ASP A 143 29.47 35.99 8.73
CA ASP A 143 30.86 36.41 8.58
C ASP A 143 30.92 37.90 8.20
N SER A 144 31.70 38.64 8.99
CA SER A 144 32.66 39.70 8.60
C SER A 144 32.16 40.97 7.90
N GLU A 145 32.13 42.09 8.62
CA GLU A 145 33.16 43.18 8.62
C GLU A 145 32.68 44.42 9.40
#